data_AF-A0A7Y2NSL7-F1
#
_entry.id   AF-A0A7Y2NSL7-F1
#
_cell.length_a   1.000
_cell.length_b   1.000
_cell.length_c   1.000
_cell.angle_alpha   90.00
_cell.angle_beta   90.00
_cell.angle_gamma   90.00
#
_symmetry.space_group_name_H-M   'P 1'
#
loop_
_entity.id
_entity.type
_entity.pdbx_description
1 polymer ?
#
loop_
_entity_poly.entity_id
_entity_poly.type
_entity_poly.pdbx_seq_one_letter_code
_entity_poly.pdbx_strand_id
1 'polypeptide(L)'
;MRTPEHKEAKDTFGLRPLTARRKAFVSDERGSLTIFSFFLFMMMMFIAGMAVDMVHQEKRRVGMQNAIDSAILAASSMSQELDATTLVQEYVAKAGYNAGDVTVTPMDVYSGSGAGLYSRSVSVDTTVSTNTMFMSMLGVTSLNSPVAGSAQESSENVEISLILDISGSMNWDSADATKTKLEALKDAANSFIDAVFESNDPQRVSIN
;
A
#
# COMPACT_ATOMS: atom_id res chain seq x y z
N MET A 1 -75.00 -15.88 83.56
CA MET A 1 -74.70 -16.38 82.20
C MET A 1 -73.87 -15.31 81.51
N ARG A 2 -72.64 -15.67 81.14
CA ARG A 2 -71.56 -14.94 80.42
C ARG A 2 -71.80 -13.51 79.92
N THR A 3 -70.86 -12.63 80.32
CA THR A 3 -70.46 -11.40 79.62
C THR A 3 -69.96 -11.68 78.19
N PRO A 4 -69.93 -10.66 77.32
CA PRO A 4 -68.84 -10.55 76.37
C PRO A 4 -68.06 -9.25 76.58
N GLU A 5 -66.76 -9.47 76.68
CA GLU A 5 -65.67 -8.53 76.89
C GLU A 5 -65.30 -7.88 75.55
N HIS A 6 -65.45 -6.56 75.44
CA HIS A 6 -64.97 -5.79 74.29
C HIS A 6 -63.44 -5.68 74.40
N LYS A 7 -62.70 -6.51 73.65
CA LYS A 7 -61.25 -6.33 73.43
C LYS A 7 -61.03 -5.24 72.39
N GLU A 8 -60.62 -4.07 72.85
CA GLU A 8 -59.99 -3.06 71.99
C GLU A 8 -58.73 -3.64 71.34
N ALA A 9 -58.73 -3.73 70.01
CA ALA A 9 -57.55 -4.00 69.22
C ALA A 9 -56.67 -2.74 69.27
N LYS A 10 -55.54 -2.83 69.99
CA LYS A 10 -54.49 -1.82 69.93
C LYS A 10 -53.81 -1.94 68.56
N ASP A 11 -54.16 -1.07 67.64
CA ASP A 11 -53.42 -0.83 66.41
C ASP A 11 -52.02 -0.30 66.78
N THR A 12 -51.09 -1.23 66.92
CA THR A 12 -49.67 -0.91 67.07
C THR A 12 -49.15 -0.53 65.70
N PHE A 13 -49.10 0.77 65.44
CA PHE A 13 -48.39 1.34 64.30
C PHE A 13 -46.91 1.02 64.44
N GLY A 14 -46.52 -0.15 63.93
CA GLY A 14 -45.20 -0.74 64.11
C GLY A 14 -44.11 0.10 63.44
N LEU A 15 -43.47 0.97 64.21
CA LEU A 15 -42.22 1.61 63.85
C LEU A 15 -41.15 0.52 63.69
N ARG A 16 -40.91 0.09 62.45
CA ARG A 16 -39.84 -0.85 62.12
C ARG A 16 -38.52 -0.32 62.69
N PRO A 17 -37.78 -1.11 63.49
CA PRO A 17 -36.58 -0.62 64.14
C PRO A 17 -35.54 -0.24 63.09
N LEU A 18 -34.90 0.93 63.26
CA LEU A 18 -33.91 1.49 62.34
C LEU A 18 -32.75 0.51 62.06
N THR A 19 -32.47 -0.40 62.99
CA THR A 19 -31.50 -1.49 62.87
C THR A 19 -31.88 -2.51 61.79
N ALA A 20 -33.17 -2.81 61.61
CA ALA A 20 -33.64 -3.70 60.55
C ALA A 20 -33.52 -3.06 59.16
N ARG A 21 -33.77 -1.76 59.05
CA ARG A 21 -33.54 -1.00 57.81
C ARG A 21 -32.06 -0.96 57.43
N ARG A 22 -31.16 -0.79 58.41
CA ARG A 22 -29.71 -0.78 58.17
C ARG A 22 -29.19 -2.14 57.71
N LYS A 23 -29.70 -3.24 58.28
CA LYS A 23 -29.33 -4.60 57.89
C LYS A 23 -29.80 -4.95 56.48
N ALA A 24 -31.02 -4.53 56.13
CA ALA A 24 -31.57 -4.70 54.77
C ALA A 24 -30.82 -3.90 53.71
N PHE A 25 -30.31 -2.70 54.05
CA PHE A 25 -29.51 -1.88 53.15
C PHE A 25 -28.10 -2.46 52.92
N VAL A 26 -27.47 -3.01 53.97
CA VAL A 26 -26.14 -3.67 53.86
C VAL A 26 -26.23 -4.99 53.08
N SER A 27 -27.38 -5.67 53.08
CA SER A 27 -27.63 -6.87 52.28
C SER A 27 -28.21 -6.60 50.89
N ASP A 28 -28.33 -5.34 50.47
CA ASP A 28 -28.94 -5.00 49.19
C ASP A 28 -27.92 -5.14 48.05
N GLU A 29 -27.92 -6.29 47.38
CA GLU A 29 -27.03 -6.61 46.26
C GLU A 29 -27.56 -6.12 44.90
N ARG A 30 -28.73 -5.47 44.87
CA ARG A 30 -29.40 -5.06 43.60
C ARG A 30 -28.54 -4.13 42.73
N GLY A 31 -27.55 -3.44 43.30
CA GLY A 31 -26.63 -2.57 42.57
C GLY A 31 -25.33 -3.24 42.08
N SER A 32 -24.97 -4.42 42.59
CA SER A 32 -23.67 -5.05 42.26
C SER A 32 -23.61 -5.49 40.78
N LEU A 33 -24.72 -6.03 40.26
CA LEU A 33 -24.87 -6.39 38.85
C LEU A 33 -24.76 -5.16 37.94
N THR A 34 -25.30 -4.02 38.35
CA THR A 34 -25.25 -2.77 37.58
C THR A 34 -23.82 -2.24 37.48
N ILE A 35 -23.09 -2.20 38.59
CA ILE A 35 -21.67 -1.79 38.61
C ILE A 35 -20.82 -2.73 37.74
N PHE A 36 -21.05 -4.04 37.87
CA PHE A 36 -20.35 -5.05 37.07
C PHE A 36 -20.68 -4.92 35.57
N SER A 37 -21.94 -4.70 35.22
CA SER A 37 -22.37 -4.52 33.83
C SER A 37 -21.76 -3.25 33.21
N PHE A 38 -21.69 -2.16 33.97
CA PHE A 38 -21.08 -0.91 33.51
C PHE A 38 -19.57 -1.07 33.31
N PHE A 39 -18.91 -1.81 34.18
CA PHE A 39 -17.50 -2.16 34.03
C PHE A 39 -17.25 -2.99 32.76
N LEU A 40 -18.06 -4.04 32.53
CA LEU A 40 -17.97 -4.83 31.30
C LEU A 40 -18.24 -3.99 30.05
N PHE A 41 -19.25 -3.13 30.10
CA PHE A 41 -19.58 -2.22 29.00
C PHE A 41 -18.40 -1.29 28.68
N MET A 42 -17.78 -0.71 29.71
CA MET A 42 -16.60 0.14 29.54
C MET A 42 -15.42 -0.64 28.94
N MET A 43 -15.22 -1.89 29.37
CA MET A 43 -14.19 -2.76 28.79
C MET A 43 -14.46 -3.09 27.32
N MET A 44 -15.72 -3.38 26.94
CA MET A 44 -16.10 -3.57 25.54
C MET A 44 -15.87 -2.30 24.70
N MET A 45 -16.14 -1.11 25.25
CA MET A 45 -15.89 0.16 24.58
C MET A 45 -14.40 0.39 24.33
N PHE A 46 -13.53 0.03 25.28
CA PHE A 46 -12.07 0.07 25.06
C PHE A 46 -11.64 -0.88 23.95
N ILE A 47 -12.13 -2.12 23.95
CA ILE A 47 -11.79 -3.11 22.91
C ILE A 47 -12.27 -2.61 21.53
N ALA A 48 -13.48 -2.08 21.44
CA ALA A 48 -14.01 -1.51 20.21
C ALA A 48 -13.17 -0.31 19.73
N GLY A 49 -12.77 0.57 20.65
CA GLY A 49 -11.88 1.71 20.36
C GLY A 49 -10.53 1.27 19.80
N MET A 50 -9.92 0.25 20.40
CA MET A 50 -8.68 -0.35 19.90
C MET A 50 -8.84 -0.92 18.48
N ALA A 51 -9.97 -1.56 18.18
CA ALA A 51 -10.25 -2.06 16.83
C ALA A 51 -10.36 -0.90 15.81
N VAL A 52 -10.96 0.22 16.19
CA VAL A 52 -11.04 1.43 15.33
C VAL A 52 -9.65 2.00 15.06
N ASP A 53 -8.81 2.11 16.08
CA ASP A 53 -7.42 2.57 15.92
C ASP A 53 -6.61 1.66 14.99
N MET A 54 -6.78 0.34 15.12
CA MET A 54 -6.13 -0.63 14.24
C MET A 54 -6.59 -0.49 12.79
N VAL A 55 -7.90 -0.36 12.54
CA VAL A 55 -8.43 -0.15 11.19
C VAL A 55 -7.96 1.18 10.61
N HIS A 56 -7.86 2.22 11.42
CA HIS A 56 -7.33 3.52 10.97
C HIS A 56 -5.86 3.41 10.55
N GLN A 57 -5.03 2.71 11.35
CA GLN A 57 -3.64 2.44 11.01
C GLN A 57 -3.52 1.61 9.73
N GLU A 58 -4.29 0.52 9.60
CA GLU A 58 -4.19 -0.34 8.43
C GLU A 58 -4.62 0.38 7.14
N LYS A 59 -5.65 1.23 7.20
CA LYS A 59 -6.05 2.07 6.06
C LYS A 59 -4.92 2.97 5.59
N ARG A 60 -4.20 3.60 6.52
CA ARG A 60 -3.06 4.47 6.19
C ARG A 60 -1.89 3.68 5.61
N ARG A 61 -1.58 2.51 6.20
CA ARG A 61 -0.55 1.59 5.72
C ARG A 61 -0.83 1.14 4.28
N VAL A 62 -2.05 0.67 4.00
CA VAL A 62 -2.47 0.22 2.66
C VAL A 62 -2.45 1.38 1.66
N GLY A 63 -2.92 2.57 2.06
CA GLY A 63 -2.87 3.75 1.18
C GLY A 63 -1.43 4.15 0.80
N MET A 64 -0.50 4.07 1.75
CA MET A 64 0.92 4.34 1.49
C MET A 64 1.52 3.28 0.57
N GLN A 65 1.20 1.99 0.77
CA GLN A 65 1.67 0.92 -0.11
C GLN A 65 1.21 1.16 -1.55
N ASN A 66 -0.08 1.48 -1.77
CA ASN A 66 -0.60 1.75 -3.11
C ASN A 66 0.09 2.96 -3.77
N ALA A 67 0.40 3.99 -2.99
CA ALA A 67 1.13 5.16 -3.47
C ALA A 67 2.57 4.79 -3.87
N ILE A 68 3.25 3.99 -3.05
CA ILE A 68 4.59 3.48 -3.32
C ILE A 68 4.60 2.59 -4.56
N ASP A 69 3.67 1.64 -4.69
CA ASP A 69 3.61 0.73 -5.84
C ASP A 69 3.48 1.49 -7.16
N SER A 70 2.63 2.52 -7.18
CA SER A 70 2.48 3.39 -8.36
C SER A 70 3.74 4.23 -8.60
N ALA A 71 4.36 4.72 -7.53
CA ALA A 71 5.56 5.56 -7.58
C ALA A 71 6.79 4.79 -8.10
N ILE A 72 7.04 3.59 -7.57
CA ILE A 72 8.20 2.77 -7.96
C ILE A 72 8.06 2.27 -9.40
N LEU A 73 6.85 1.93 -9.86
CA LEU A 73 6.62 1.56 -11.25
C LEU A 73 6.89 2.73 -12.20
N ALA A 74 6.45 3.94 -11.83
CA ALA A 74 6.72 5.14 -12.61
C ALA A 74 8.21 5.54 -12.58
N ALA A 75 8.88 5.33 -11.45
CA ALA A 75 10.29 5.67 -11.25
C ALA A 75 11.25 4.65 -11.86
N SER A 76 10.86 3.37 -11.90
CA SER A 76 11.64 2.31 -12.54
C SER A 76 11.60 2.37 -14.06
N SER A 77 10.78 3.25 -14.64
CA SER A 77 10.62 3.32 -16.09
C SER A 77 11.91 3.75 -16.80
N MET A 78 12.29 3.04 -17.87
CA MET A 78 13.47 3.34 -18.69
C MET A 78 13.38 4.69 -19.41
N SER A 79 12.17 5.10 -19.80
CA SER A 79 11.94 6.40 -20.44
C SER A 79 11.85 7.55 -19.44
N GLN A 80 12.04 7.30 -18.13
CA GLN A 80 11.94 8.33 -17.10
C GLN A 80 13.23 9.17 -17.03
N GLU A 81 13.10 10.47 -17.29
CA GLU A 81 14.21 11.42 -17.22
C GLU A 81 14.39 12.02 -15.81
N LEU A 82 13.34 12.02 -14.99
CA LEU A 82 13.39 12.54 -13.62
C LEU A 82 14.16 11.61 -12.68
N ASP A 83 14.82 12.21 -11.69
CA ASP A 83 15.42 11.48 -10.59
C ASP A 83 14.37 10.66 -9.84
N ALA A 84 14.68 9.37 -9.62
CA ALA A 84 13.77 8.41 -9.02
C ALA A 84 13.37 8.80 -7.58
N THR A 85 14.30 9.39 -6.81
CA THR A 85 14.02 9.84 -5.44
C THR A 85 12.99 10.97 -5.45
N THR A 86 13.21 11.96 -6.31
CA THR A 86 12.32 13.11 -6.48
C THR A 86 10.93 12.67 -6.91
N LEU A 87 10.84 11.77 -7.91
CA LEU A 87 9.56 11.29 -8.41
C LEU A 87 8.78 10.51 -7.35
N VAL A 88 9.45 9.62 -6.61
CA VAL A 88 8.79 8.86 -5.53
C VAL A 88 8.28 9.79 -4.43
N GLN A 89 9.09 10.77 -4.03
CA GLN A 89 8.68 11.77 -3.03
C GLN A 89 7.46 12.59 -3.49
N GLU A 90 7.39 12.97 -4.76
CA GLU A 90 6.22 13.67 -5.31
C GLU A 90 4.95 12.82 -5.31
N TYR A 91 5.06 11.54 -5.65
CA TYR A 91 3.92 10.62 -5.61
C TYR A 91 3.40 10.43 -4.19
N VAL A 92 4.30 10.25 -3.23
CA VAL A 92 3.95 10.12 -1.80
C VAL A 92 3.31 11.41 -1.28
N ALA A 93 3.86 12.57 -1.65
CA ALA A 93 3.28 13.86 -1.29
C ALA A 93 1.87 14.06 -1.89
N LYS A 94 1.67 13.68 -3.17
CA LYS A 94 0.35 13.73 -3.83
C LYS A 94 -0.66 12.80 -3.18
N ALA A 95 -0.22 11.67 -2.62
CA ALA A 95 -1.05 10.76 -1.86
C ALA A 95 -1.40 11.27 -0.44
N GLY A 96 -0.86 12.43 -0.04
CA GLY A 96 -1.16 13.08 1.25
C GLY A 96 -0.27 12.62 2.41
N TYR A 97 0.88 12.04 2.11
CA TYR A 97 1.86 11.59 3.10
C TYR A 97 3.11 12.48 3.10
N ASN A 98 3.86 12.49 4.20
CA ASN A 98 5.08 13.26 4.31
C ASN A 98 6.20 12.62 3.48
N ALA A 99 6.67 13.34 2.46
CA ALA A 99 7.77 12.88 1.60
C ALA A 99 9.11 12.70 2.36
N GLY A 100 9.30 13.40 3.48
CA GLY A 100 10.54 13.34 4.28
C GLY A 100 10.75 12.05 5.07
N ASP A 101 9.69 11.24 5.24
CA ASP A 101 9.76 9.98 5.99
C ASP A 101 10.08 8.77 5.07
N VAL A 102 10.29 9.02 3.78
CA VAL A 102 10.53 7.99 2.76
C VAL A 102 12.01 7.90 2.43
N THR A 103 12.59 6.71 2.60
CA THR A 103 13.94 6.41 2.15
C THR A 103 13.85 5.71 0.79
N VAL A 104 14.40 6.35 -0.24
CA VAL A 104 14.43 5.81 -1.60
C VAL A 104 15.85 5.34 -1.90
N THR A 105 15.98 4.10 -2.35
CA THR A 105 17.24 3.51 -2.80
C THR A 105 17.14 3.22 -4.29
N PRO A 106 17.48 4.20 -5.16
CA PRO A 106 17.55 3.96 -6.60
C PRO A 106 18.78 3.11 -6.93
N MET A 107 18.62 2.15 -7.84
CA MET A 107 19.71 1.31 -8.34
C MET A 107 19.58 1.14 -9.86
N ASP A 108 20.38 1.89 -10.61
CA ASP A 108 20.57 1.63 -12.04
C ASP A 108 21.62 0.53 -12.19
N VAL A 109 21.23 -0.62 -12.77
CA VAL A 109 22.14 -1.74 -13.04
C VAL A 109 22.40 -1.80 -14.55
N TYR A 110 23.62 -1.42 -14.91
CA TYR A 110 24.18 -1.63 -16.24
C TYR A 110 24.91 -2.98 -16.24
N SER A 111 24.35 -3.99 -16.88
CA SER A 111 25.01 -5.29 -17.00
C SER A 111 25.38 -5.57 -18.45
N GLY A 112 26.67 -5.46 -18.78
CA GLY A 112 27.26 -6.23 -19.88
C GLY A 112 28.02 -5.45 -20.94
N SER A 113 29.35 -5.65 -20.94
CA SER A 113 30.18 -5.59 -22.14
C SER A 113 29.72 -6.64 -23.16
N GLY A 114 29.15 -6.22 -24.29
CA GLY A 114 28.97 -7.05 -25.49
C GLY A 114 27.53 -7.41 -25.87
N ALA A 115 26.59 -7.44 -24.93
CA ALA A 115 25.15 -7.54 -25.17
C ALA A 115 24.46 -7.12 -23.87
N GLY A 116 24.37 -5.80 -23.66
CA GLY A 116 24.03 -5.23 -22.36
C GLY A 116 22.54 -5.39 -22.03
N LEU A 117 22.23 -6.03 -20.90
CA LEU A 117 20.95 -5.87 -20.25
C LEU A 117 20.95 -4.52 -19.54
N TYR A 118 20.07 -3.61 -19.97
CA TYR A 118 19.85 -2.35 -19.28
C TYR A 118 18.68 -2.54 -18.33
N SER A 119 18.90 -2.27 -17.06
CA SER A 119 17.85 -2.34 -16.06
C SER A 119 17.90 -1.17 -15.10
N ARG A 120 16.73 -0.62 -14.80
CA ARG A 120 16.54 0.41 -13.78
C ARG A 120 15.67 -0.18 -12.70
N SER A 121 16.23 -0.25 -11.51
CA SER A 121 15.58 -0.75 -10.32
C SER A 121 15.40 0.39 -9.34
N VAL A 122 14.23 0.46 -8.72
CA VAL A 122 13.93 1.43 -7.67
C VAL A 122 13.37 0.67 -6.49
N SER A 123 14.00 0.81 -5.33
CA SER A 123 13.53 0.27 -4.06
C SER A 123 13.18 1.42 -3.11
N VAL A 124 12.12 1.24 -2.33
CA VAL A 124 11.64 2.23 -1.37
C VAL A 124 11.35 1.54 -0.05
N ASP A 125 11.81 2.15 1.03
CA ASP A 125 11.58 1.73 2.40
C ASP A 125 11.08 2.93 3.21
N THR A 126 9.93 2.77 3.88
CA THR A 126 9.36 3.82 4.74
C THR A 126 8.60 3.24 5.92
N THR A 127 8.30 4.08 6.90
CA THR A 127 7.47 3.73 8.04
C THR A 127 6.33 4.72 8.16
N VAL A 128 5.10 4.21 8.18
CA VAL A 128 3.90 5.03 8.39
C VAL A 128 3.58 5.08 9.88
N SER A 129 3.58 6.29 10.44
CA SER A 129 3.15 6.54 11.82
C SER A 129 1.73 7.09 11.88
N THR A 130 0.89 6.48 12.70
CA THR A 130 -0.49 6.91 12.92
C THR A 130 -0.79 7.08 14.39
N ASN A 131 -1.33 8.24 14.73
CA ASN A 131 -1.78 8.54 16.07
C ASN A 131 -3.03 7.72 16.41
N THR A 132 -3.03 7.13 17.59
CA THR A 132 -4.15 6.36 18.14
C THR A 132 -5.07 7.26 18.95
N MET A 133 -6.39 7.05 18.84
CA MET A 133 -7.37 7.85 19.59
C MET A 133 -7.78 7.18 20.89
N PHE A 134 -7.92 5.85 20.90
CA PHE A 134 -8.39 5.08 22.04
C PHE A 134 -7.23 4.39 22.78
N MET A 135 -6.26 3.84 22.04
CA MET A 135 -5.05 3.25 22.64
C MET A 135 -4.17 4.31 23.33
N SER A 136 -4.28 5.59 22.94
CA SER A 136 -3.55 6.69 23.60
C SER A 136 -4.01 6.91 25.03
N MET A 137 -5.27 6.58 25.36
CA MET A 137 -5.77 6.57 26.74
C MET A 137 -5.11 5.48 27.60
N LEU A 138 -4.56 4.44 26.97
CA LEU A 138 -3.83 3.35 27.59
C LEU A 138 -2.30 3.55 27.53
N GLY A 139 -1.84 4.71 27.06
CA GLY A 139 -0.42 5.07 26.98
C GLY A 139 0.27 4.77 25.65
N VAL A 140 -0.42 4.17 24.68
CA VAL A 140 0.12 3.93 23.32
C VAL A 140 -0.36 5.04 22.41
N THR A 141 0.47 6.06 22.14
CA THR A 141 0.06 7.28 21.43
C THR A 141 0.16 7.20 19.90
N SER A 142 0.94 6.25 19.37
CA SER A 142 1.08 6.03 17.94
C SER A 142 1.37 4.57 17.61
N LEU A 143 1.00 4.18 16.39
CA LEU A 143 1.35 2.89 15.79
C LEU A 143 2.21 3.16 14.56
N ASN A 144 3.32 2.43 14.47
CA ASN A 144 4.23 2.48 13.34
C ASN A 144 4.08 1.20 12.52
N SER A 145 4.01 1.31 11.20
CA SER A 145 4.01 0.15 10.31
C SER A 145 5.00 0.33 9.17
N PRO A 146 5.89 -0.66 8.93
CA PRO A 146 6.79 -0.61 7.80
C PRO A 146 6.03 -0.83 6.49
N VAL A 147 6.45 -0.11 5.46
CA VAL A 147 5.97 -0.20 4.08
C VAL A 147 7.20 -0.21 3.19
N ALA A 148 7.28 -1.18 2.30
CA ALA A 148 8.41 -1.34 1.39
C ALA A 148 7.93 -1.83 0.03
N GLY A 149 8.67 -1.51 -1.01
CA GLY A 149 8.38 -1.94 -2.38
C GLY A 149 9.57 -1.76 -3.30
N SER A 150 9.69 -2.64 -4.28
CA SER A 150 10.70 -2.53 -5.34
C SER A 150 10.12 -2.85 -6.70
N ALA A 151 10.59 -2.14 -7.72
CA ALA A 151 10.24 -2.36 -9.11
C ALA A 151 11.49 -2.29 -9.98
N GLN A 152 11.53 -3.10 -11.03
CA GLN A 152 12.60 -3.10 -12.00
C GLN A 152 12.01 -3.16 -13.40
N GLU A 153 12.38 -2.21 -14.25
CA GLU A 153 12.23 -2.36 -15.70
C GLU A 153 13.57 -2.82 -16.27
N SER A 154 13.51 -3.83 -17.14
CA SER A 154 14.68 -4.36 -17.83
C SER A 154 14.37 -4.43 -19.31
N SER A 155 15.36 -4.15 -20.12
CA SER A 155 15.23 -4.27 -21.55
C SER A 155 16.56 -4.74 -22.13
N GLU A 156 16.46 -5.55 -23.17
CA GLU A 156 17.61 -6.19 -23.81
C GLU A 156 18.09 -5.34 -24.99
N ASN A 157 19.41 -5.29 -25.20
CA ASN A 157 19.95 -4.74 -26.44
C ASN A 157 19.76 -5.73 -27.58
N VAL A 158 19.38 -5.22 -28.75
CA VAL A 158 19.18 -6.02 -29.96
C VAL A 158 20.36 -5.79 -30.90
N GLU A 159 21.11 -6.85 -31.19
CA GLU A 159 22.17 -6.84 -32.21
C GLU A 159 21.70 -7.64 -33.43
N ILE A 160 21.75 -7.02 -34.60
CA ILE A 160 21.31 -7.61 -35.86
C ILE A 160 22.50 -7.65 -36.82
N SER A 161 22.92 -8.84 -37.23
CA SER A 161 23.92 -8.99 -38.29
C SER A 161 23.25 -9.28 -39.62
N LEU A 162 23.48 -8.43 -40.62
CA LEU A 162 22.85 -8.56 -41.93
C LEU A 162 23.85 -8.98 -43.00
N ILE A 163 23.74 -10.22 -43.48
CA ILE A 163 24.58 -10.74 -44.56
C ILE A 163 23.80 -10.69 -45.86
N LEU A 164 24.23 -9.84 -46.79
CA LEU A 164 23.55 -9.59 -48.07
C LEU A 164 24.28 -10.27 -49.24
N ASP A 165 23.55 -10.95 -50.12
CA ASP A 165 24.11 -11.52 -51.36
C ASP A 165 24.39 -10.42 -52.39
N ILE A 166 25.59 -10.45 -52.96
CA ILE A 166 26.07 -9.53 -54.01
C ILE A 166 26.44 -10.26 -55.31
N SER A 167 25.94 -11.48 -55.51
CA SER A 167 26.17 -12.27 -56.72
C SER A 167 25.69 -11.58 -58.00
N GLY A 168 26.26 -11.96 -59.16
CA GLY A 168 25.92 -11.33 -60.45
C GLY A 168 24.43 -11.41 -60.84
N SER A 169 23.68 -12.36 -60.27
CA SER A 169 22.22 -12.47 -60.46
C SER A 169 21.43 -11.35 -59.79
N MET A 170 22.05 -10.62 -58.85
CA MET A 170 21.47 -9.47 -58.19
C MET A 170 21.39 -8.22 -59.08
N ASN A 171 22.10 -8.23 -60.22
CA ASN A 171 22.01 -7.18 -61.24
C ASN A 171 20.88 -7.42 -62.27
N TRP A 172 20.07 -8.47 -62.09
CA TRP A 172 18.89 -8.71 -62.92
C TRP A 172 17.67 -7.97 -62.40
N ASP A 173 16.67 -7.84 -63.25
CA ASP A 173 15.40 -7.22 -62.91
C ASP A 173 14.79 -7.88 -61.67
N SER A 174 14.29 -7.02 -60.78
CA SER A 174 13.54 -7.44 -59.60
C SER A 174 12.11 -7.85 -59.99
N ALA A 175 11.28 -8.18 -59.00
CA ALA A 175 9.85 -8.38 -59.24
C ALA A 175 9.16 -7.12 -59.79
N ASP A 176 9.74 -5.94 -59.54
CA ASP A 176 9.45 -4.69 -60.21
C ASP A 176 10.46 -4.47 -61.34
N ALA A 177 9.98 -4.47 -62.59
CA ALA A 177 10.81 -4.37 -63.80
C ALA A 177 11.51 -3.00 -63.95
N THR A 178 11.31 -2.07 -63.00
CA THR A 178 11.96 -0.75 -62.99
C THR A 178 13.27 -0.71 -62.18
N LYS A 179 13.60 -1.78 -61.43
CA LYS A 179 14.77 -1.85 -60.55
C LYS A 179 15.49 -3.19 -60.64
N THR A 180 16.79 -3.21 -60.39
CA THR A 180 17.55 -4.44 -60.17
C THR A 180 17.25 -5.05 -58.79
N LYS A 181 17.46 -6.36 -58.63
CA LYS A 181 17.29 -7.04 -57.32
C LYS A 181 18.17 -6.43 -56.23
N LEU A 182 19.37 -5.96 -56.58
CA LEU A 182 20.28 -5.30 -55.65
C LEU A 182 19.72 -3.95 -55.18
N GLU A 183 19.14 -3.16 -56.07
CA GLU A 183 18.50 -1.88 -55.71
C GLU A 183 17.27 -2.11 -54.82
N ALA A 184 16.43 -3.10 -55.16
CA ALA A 184 15.30 -3.48 -54.33
C ALA A 184 15.74 -4.00 -52.94
N LEU A 185 16.84 -4.76 -52.86
CA LEU A 185 17.41 -5.23 -51.60
C LEU A 185 17.94 -4.07 -50.74
N LYS A 186 18.59 -3.07 -51.35
CA LYS A 186 19.04 -1.86 -50.64
C LYS A 186 17.86 -1.07 -50.09
N ASP A 187 16.82 -0.85 -50.89
CA ASP A 187 15.62 -0.13 -50.46
C ASP A 187 14.91 -0.86 -49.30
N ALA A 188 14.78 -2.18 -49.41
CA ALA A 188 14.21 -3.01 -48.36
C ALA A 188 15.09 -3.06 -47.10
N ALA A 189 16.41 -3.12 -47.24
CA ALA A 189 17.34 -3.09 -46.12
C ALA A 189 17.28 -1.74 -45.38
N ASN A 190 17.23 -0.62 -46.11
CA ASN A 190 17.04 0.71 -45.50
C ASN A 190 15.68 0.80 -44.79
N SER A 191 14.61 0.33 -45.42
CA SER A 191 13.28 0.31 -44.79
C SER A 191 13.23 -0.58 -43.55
N PHE A 192 13.96 -1.71 -43.56
CA PHE A 192 14.11 -2.57 -42.39
C PHE A 192 14.90 -1.88 -41.27
N ILE A 193 16.02 -1.24 -41.60
CA ILE A 193 16.82 -0.44 -40.66
C ILE A 193 15.95 0.63 -40.01
N ASP A 194 15.22 1.41 -40.81
CA ASP A 194 14.31 2.45 -40.34
C ASP A 194 13.22 1.89 -39.44
N ALA A 195 12.58 0.77 -39.84
CA ALA A 195 11.54 0.13 -39.03
C ALA A 195 12.07 -0.42 -37.69
N VAL A 196 13.30 -0.94 -37.66
CA VAL A 196 13.93 -1.40 -36.41
C VAL A 196 14.27 -0.22 -35.51
N PHE A 197 14.78 0.88 -36.07
CA PHE A 197 15.08 2.10 -35.30
C PHE A 197 13.83 2.88 -34.85
N GLU A 198 12.70 2.76 -35.55
CA GLU A 198 11.44 3.39 -35.15
C GLU A 198 10.73 2.59 -34.04
N SER A 199 10.88 1.27 -34.05
CA SER A 199 10.26 0.37 -33.06
C SER A 199 11.07 0.19 -31.77
N ASN A 200 12.34 0.64 -31.75
CA ASN A 200 13.26 0.47 -30.62
C ASN A 200 13.99 1.79 -30.31
N ASP A 201 14.54 1.92 -29.11
CA ASP A 201 15.39 3.06 -28.77
C ASP A 201 16.68 3.05 -29.62
N PRO A 202 17.00 4.13 -30.37
CA PRO A 202 18.16 4.18 -31.26
C PRO A 202 19.50 3.94 -30.59
N GLN A 203 19.59 4.14 -29.27
CA GLN A 203 20.83 3.89 -28.52
C GLN A 203 21.06 2.40 -28.22
N ARG A 204 20.11 1.53 -28.59
CA ARG A 204 20.01 0.14 -28.09
C ARG A 204 19.96 -0.91 -29.19
N VAL A 205 19.97 -0.48 -30.44
CA VAL A 205 20.08 -1.33 -31.62
C VAL A 205 21.43 -1.10 -32.27
N SER A 206 22.17 -2.18 -32.51
CA SER A 206 23.37 -2.19 -33.35
C SER A 206 23.13 -3.10 -34.55
N ILE A 207 23.51 -2.61 -35.74
CA ILE A 207 23.43 -3.36 -36.99
C ILE A 207 24.84 -3.49 -37.56
N ASN A 208 25.30 -4.73 -37.76
CA ASN A 208 26.64 -5.08 -38.23
C ASN A 208 26.60 -5.85 -39.56
#